data_AF-A0A1A3C7D1-F1
#
_entry.id   AF-A0A1A3C7D1-F1
#
_cell.length_a   1.000
_cell.length_b   1.000
_cell.length_c   1.000
_cell.angle_alpha   90.00
_cell.angle_beta   90.00
_cell.angle_gamma   90.00
#
_symmetry.space_group_name_H-M   'P 1'
#
loop_
_entity.id
_entity.type
_entity.pdbx_description
1 polymer ?
#
loop_
_entity_poly.entity_id
_entity_poly.type
_entity_poly.pdbx_seq_one_letter_code
_entity_poly.pdbx_strand_id
1 'polypeptide(L)'
;RERIGLHEHLRTAQLRKMGLRMFFSQDGNTDIARRMELGSSSFVPQVTYQIDRGRLENELHRQCVSDGVEIVCGRARSVDFGRNGKPHTVTFQDDDSTTSTTARWVVDASGRNRALSRQLELRRATEHHCNAAWLRVAVELDVGQWTTDPAWHTRLVEGDRALSTNHLMGDGYWVWLIRLASGATSVGIVADPAIHPFDTFNTLPKAKAWLREHEPQCADELARHDDLIRDFRVMKHYSHTADKVFDGRERWCLTGDAGVFLDPLYSSGLDLVAIGNGLITDMIVRDLGGEDVVARAGISDSLFRSLTQMWIAVYQDQYPLMGTPKVMSAKVIWDIAFYWGFIGLLYRNGKFVTVADDPAVVPHLDGLIELSNRVQRFFREWAEVESKDSPVGFVDLYSPLNFMVALHEAMMGLAPNFAERFDANARMLRHLAGQLVETVLADKSHMFWDDAVVRQVQAWQRDPLLRELRSVYRDEQPTNPLSGDWILTAVPELRPS
;
A
#
# COMPACT_ATOMS: atom_id res chain seq x y z
N ARG A 1 -11.19 -10.60 7.49
CA ARG A 1 -11.11 -11.63 8.55
C ARG A 1 -12.49 -12.13 8.97
N GLU A 2 -13.45 -11.25 9.30
CA GLU A 2 -14.78 -11.66 9.77
C GLU A 2 -15.60 -12.33 8.65
N ARG A 3 -15.62 -11.74 7.46
CA ARG A 3 -16.39 -12.26 6.29
C ARG A 3 -15.99 -13.67 5.86
N ILE A 4 -14.75 -14.08 6.11
CA ILE A 4 -14.17 -15.36 5.67
C ILE A 4 -13.72 -16.24 6.84
N GLY A 5 -14.24 -15.99 8.06
CA GLY A 5 -14.00 -16.86 9.20
C GLY A 5 -12.56 -16.94 9.74
N LEU A 6 -11.63 -16.08 9.30
CA LEU A 6 -10.20 -16.16 9.65
C LEU A 6 -9.80 -15.48 10.97
N HIS A 7 -10.75 -14.90 11.72
CA HIS A 7 -10.41 -14.10 12.89
C HIS A 7 -9.55 -14.86 13.91
N GLU A 8 -9.98 -16.06 14.29
CA GLU A 8 -9.30 -16.86 15.32
C GLU A 8 -7.92 -17.36 14.85
N HIS A 9 -7.81 -17.83 13.60
CA HIS A 9 -6.52 -18.24 13.03
C HIS A 9 -5.52 -17.10 12.99
N LEU A 10 -5.93 -15.91 12.52
CA LEU A 10 -5.03 -14.75 12.50
C LEU A 10 -4.59 -14.36 13.92
N ARG A 11 -5.51 -14.38 14.89
CA ARG A 11 -5.22 -14.05 16.29
C ARG A 11 -4.21 -15.00 16.94
N THR A 12 -4.24 -16.29 16.58
CA THR A 12 -3.47 -17.35 17.26
C THR A 12 -2.23 -17.80 16.50
N ALA A 13 -2.23 -17.69 15.17
CA ALA A 13 -1.17 -18.20 14.31
C ALA A 13 -0.33 -17.12 13.63
N GLN A 14 -0.67 -15.84 13.82
CA GLN A 14 0.04 -14.69 13.25
C GLN A 14 0.41 -13.67 14.34
N LEU A 15 1.41 -12.83 14.05
CA LEU A 15 1.83 -11.78 14.98
C LEU A 15 0.95 -10.55 14.81
N ARG A 16 0.43 -9.99 15.90
CA ARG A 16 -0.24 -8.68 15.88
C ARG A 16 0.75 -7.62 15.40
N LYS A 17 0.39 -6.91 14.35
CA LYS A 17 1.17 -5.81 13.79
C LYS A 17 0.86 -4.52 14.55
N MET A 18 1.91 -3.80 14.96
CA MET A 18 1.79 -2.50 15.64
C MET A 18 1.55 -1.34 14.68
N GLY A 19 1.84 -1.54 13.38
CA GLY A 19 1.65 -0.53 12.35
C GLY A 19 2.81 -0.52 11.37
N LEU A 20 2.93 0.57 10.64
CA LEU A 20 4.07 0.87 9.80
C LEU A 20 5.09 1.69 10.60
N ARG A 21 6.36 1.48 10.35
CA ARG A 21 7.44 2.29 10.91
C ARG A 21 8.50 2.55 9.85
N MET A 22 8.93 3.80 9.73
CA MET A 22 9.91 4.23 8.75
C MET A 22 11.10 4.87 9.48
N PHE A 23 12.31 4.52 9.06
CA PHE A 23 13.56 5.10 9.51
C PHE A 23 14.24 5.74 8.32
N PHE A 24 14.32 7.07 8.29
CA PHE A 24 14.90 7.79 7.16
C PHE A 24 16.42 7.86 7.26
N SER A 25 17.10 7.84 6.12
CA SER A 25 18.56 7.79 6.10
C SER A 25 19.20 9.02 6.74
N GLN A 26 20.23 8.82 7.57
CA GLN A 26 20.97 9.88 8.26
C GLN A 26 22.41 9.41 8.50
N ASP A 27 23.41 10.27 8.24
CA ASP A 27 24.82 10.06 8.58
C ASP A 27 25.37 8.65 8.19
N GLY A 28 25.03 8.15 7.00
CA GLY A 28 25.50 6.85 6.52
C GLY A 28 24.83 5.62 7.17
N ASN A 29 23.72 5.82 7.90
CA ASN A 29 22.88 4.76 8.46
C ASN A 29 23.59 3.83 9.46
N THR A 30 24.59 4.37 10.19
CA THR A 30 25.35 3.63 11.19
C THR A 30 24.75 3.69 12.60
N ASP A 31 23.80 4.58 12.86
CA ASP A 31 23.12 4.73 14.14
C ASP A 31 21.63 5.04 13.96
N ILE A 32 20.78 4.02 14.16
CA ILE A 32 19.33 4.12 14.01
C ILE A 32 18.70 5.14 14.95
N ALA A 33 19.33 5.45 16.10
CA ALA A 33 18.76 6.39 17.06
C ALA A 33 18.74 7.83 16.53
N ARG A 34 19.69 8.14 15.64
CA ARG A 34 19.82 9.44 14.96
C ARG A 34 18.92 9.60 13.75
N ARG A 35 18.41 8.50 13.21
CA ARG A 35 17.50 8.53 12.06
C ARG A 35 16.16 9.10 12.50
N MET A 36 15.59 9.98 11.68
CA MET A 36 14.20 10.37 11.85
C MET A 36 13.32 9.13 11.76
N GLU A 37 12.52 8.93 12.80
CA GLU A 37 11.61 7.81 12.94
C GLU A 37 10.16 8.29 12.76
N LEU A 38 9.40 7.60 11.93
CA LEU A 38 7.97 7.81 11.77
C LEU A 38 7.25 6.51 12.12
N GLY A 39 6.37 6.53 13.11
CA GLY A 39 5.72 5.33 13.61
C GLY A 39 4.73 5.63 14.73
N SER A 40 3.75 4.77 14.98
CA SER A 40 2.89 4.93 16.17
C SER A 40 3.66 4.63 17.45
N SER A 41 3.44 5.38 18.52
CA SER A 41 4.01 5.07 19.85
C SER A 41 3.27 3.95 20.60
N SER A 42 2.06 3.61 20.17
CA SER A 42 1.20 2.54 20.72
C SER A 42 0.51 1.75 19.61
N PHE A 43 -0.15 0.65 19.94
CA PHE A 43 -1.00 -0.04 18.96
C PHE A 43 -2.19 0.83 18.56
N VAL A 44 -2.47 0.89 17.26
CA VAL A 44 -3.72 1.46 16.77
C VAL A 44 -4.92 0.53 17.06
N PRO A 45 -6.14 1.07 17.26
CA PRO A 45 -7.32 0.28 17.63
C PRO A 45 -7.64 -0.89 16.67
N GLN A 46 -7.61 -0.66 15.35
CA GLN A 46 -7.82 -1.74 14.38
C GLN A 46 -6.65 -2.72 14.39
N VAL A 47 -6.92 -3.92 14.87
CA VAL A 47 -5.93 -5.01 14.89
C VAL A 47 -5.59 -5.43 13.46
N THR A 48 -4.29 -5.43 13.14
CA THR A 48 -3.71 -5.98 11.91
C THR A 48 -2.63 -7.01 12.25
N TYR A 49 -2.14 -7.76 11.26
CA TYR A 49 -1.22 -8.88 11.49
C TYR A 49 -0.07 -8.90 10.49
N GLN A 50 1.10 -9.35 10.94
CA GLN A 50 2.17 -9.79 10.04
C GLN A 50 1.83 -11.20 9.55
N ILE A 51 1.63 -11.35 8.24
CA ILE A 51 1.16 -12.60 7.65
C ILE A 51 2.34 -13.47 7.24
N ASP A 52 2.55 -14.55 7.97
CA ASP A 52 3.29 -15.71 7.48
C ASP A 52 2.40 -16.44 6.46
N ARG A 53 2.74 -16.25 5.18
CA ARG A 53 1.97 -16.75 4.03
C ARG A 53 1.71 -18.24 4.12
N GLY A 54 2.74 -19.07 4.30
CA GLY A 54 2.57 -20.52 4.37
C GLY A 54 1.54 -20.97 5.42
N ARG A 55 1.48 -20.30 6.58
CA ARG A 55 0.47 -20.56 7.61
C ARG A 55 -0.94 -20.11 7.19
N LEU A 56 -1.06 -18.99 6.49
CA LEU A 56 -2.34 -18.49 5.98
C LEU A 56 -2.88 -19.36 4.84
N GLU A 57 -2.06 -19.67 3.84
CA GLU A 57 -2.50 -20.49 2.70
C GLU A 57 -2.88 -21.92 3.13
N ASN A 58 -2.17 -22.52 4.08
CA ASN A 58 -2.53 -23.84 4.60
C ASN A 58 -3.88 -23.83 5.34
N GLU A 59 -4.19 -22.73 6.03
CA GLU A 59 -5.51 -22.55 6.65
C GLU A 59 -6.62 -22.40 5.61
N LEU A 60 -6.41 -21.50 4.65
CA LEU A 60 -7.37 -21.27 3.56
C LEU A 60 -7.64 -22.56 2.79
N HIS A 61 -6.59 -23.32 2.46
CA HIS A 61 -6.71 -24.62 1.80
C HIS A 61 -7.60 -25.58 2.61
N ARG A 62 -7.36 -25.70 3.91
CA ARG A 62 -8.14 -26.59 4.78
C ARG A 62 -9.61 -26.15 4.89
N GLN A 63 -9.88 -24.85 4.99
CA GLN A 63 -11.25 -24.34 5.00
C GLN A 63 -11.96 -24.62 3.68
N CYS A 64 -11.32 -24.35 2.53
CA CYS A 64 -11.87 -24.67 1.22
C CYS A 64 -12.23 -26.16 1.09
N VAL A 65 -11.33 -27.07 1.47
CA VAL A 65 -11.61 -28.52 1.44
C VAL A 65 -12.76 -28.89 2.38
N SER A 66 -12.79 -28.32 3.59
CA SER A 66 -13.87 -28.55 4.56
C SER A 66 -15.24 -28.05 4.07
N ASP A 67 -15.25 -26.99 3.26
CA ASP A 67 -16.46 -26.42 2.64
C ASP A 67 -16.86 -27.15 1.35
N GLY A 68 -16.14 -28.23 0.99
CA GLY A 68 -16.45 -29.07 -0.17
C GLY A 68 -15.88 -28.56 -1.51
N VAL A 69 -14.93 -27.60 -1.48
CA VAL A 69 -14.21 -27.19 -2.68
C VAL A 69 -13.27 -28.29 -3.13
N GLU A 70 -13.45 -28.77 -4.36
CA GLU A 70 -12.54 -29.70 -5.00
C GLU A 70 -11.23 -29.00 -5.37
N ILE A 71 -10.10 -29.52 -4.91
CA ILE A 71 -8.77 -29.02 -5.23
C ILE A 71 -8.01 -30.09 -5.97
N VAL A 72 -7.64 -29.79 -7.22
CA VAL A 72 -6.86 -30.68 -8.08
C VAL A 72 -5.44 -30.14 -8.20
N CYS A 73 -4.47 -31.00 -7.94
CA CYS A 73 -3.05 -30.69 -8.17
C CYS A 73 -2.72 -30.86 -9.65
N GLY A 74 -2.04 -29.87 -10.22
CA GLY A 74 -1.64 -29.91 -11.62
C GLY A 74 -1.37 -28.51 -12.18
N ARG A 75 -0.94 -28.47 -13.45
CA ARG A 75 -0.71 -27.24 -14.19
C ARG A 75 -1.86 -26.98 -15.15
N ALA A 76 -2.60 -25.89 -14.96
CA ALA A 76 -3.53 -25.38 -15.97
C ALA A 76 -2.78 -25.05 -17.28
N ARG A 77 -3.24 -25.61 -18.39
CA ARG A 77 -2.62 -25.49 -19.73
C ARG A 77 -3.34 -24.50 -20.62
N SER A 78 -4.67 -24.58 -20.69
CA SER A 78 -5.50 -23.70 -21.52
C SER A 78 -6.92 -23.60 -21.00
N VAL A 79 -7.61 -22.55 -21.41
CA VAL A 79 -9.04 -22.36 -21.19
C VAL A 79 -9.72 -22.12 -22.54
N ASP A 80 -10.49 -23.08 -23.03
CA ASP A 80 -11.28 -22.89 -24.24
C ASP A 80 -12.62 -22.25 -23.87
N PHE A 81 -12.81 -21.00 -24.27
CA PHE A 81 -14.00 -20.25 -23.90
C PHE A 81 -15.24 -20.73 -24.67
N GLY A 82 -16.22 -21.27 -23.94
CA GLY A 82 -17.50 -21.65 -24.49
C GLY A 82 -18.26 -20.45 -25.09
N ARG A 83 -18.95 -20.66 -26.21
CA ARG A 83 -19.75 -19.63 -26.89
C ARG A 83 -21.24 -19.87 -26.68
N ASN A 84 -22.04 -18.81 -26.76
CA ASN A 84 -23.51 -18.87 -26.71
C ASN A 84 -24.03 -19.61 -25.47
N GLY A 85 -23.44 -19.35 -24.30
CA GLY A 85 -23.84 -19.94 -23.03
C GLY A 85 -23.34 -21.37 -22.76
N LYS A 86 -22.53 -21.96 -23.66
CA LYS A 86 -21.82 -23.21 -23.39
C LYS A 86 -20.74 -23.01 -22.32
N PRO A 87 -20.44 -24.03 -21.48
CA PRO A 87 -19.39 -23.92 -20.48
C PRO A 87 -18.00 -23.81 -21.12
N HIS A 88 -17.07 -23.19 -20.41
CA HIS A 88 -15.65 -23.20 -20.75
C HIS A 88 -15.07 -24.58 -20.50
N THR A 89 -14.06 -24.97 -21.28
CA THR A 89 -13.28 -26.18 -21.04
C THR A 89 -11.91 -25.78 -20.50
N VAL A 90 -11.58 -26.26 -19.29
CA VAL A 90 -10.27 -26.03 -18.66
C VAL A 90 -9.46 -27.30 -18.82
N THR A 91 -8.31 -27.19 -19.46
CA THR A 91 -7.38 -28.31 -19.62
C THR A 91 -6.21 -28.15 -18.66
N PHE A 92 -5.91 -29.19 -17.89
CA PHE A 92 -4.82 -29.21 -16.93
C PHE A 92 -4.02 -30.51 -17.06
N GLN A 93 -2.75 -30.43 -16.67
CA GLN A 93 -1.84 -31.56 -16.70
C GLN A 93 -1.41 -31.93 -15.28
N ASP A 94 -1.55 -33.20 -14.95
CA ASP A 94 -1.02 -33.83 -13.76
C ASP A 94 -0.05 -34.94 -14.18
N ASP A 95 1.23 -34.76 -13.86
CA ASP A 95 2.36 -35.52 -14.40
C ASP A 95 2.30 -35.68 -15.93
N ASP A 96 2.15 -36.91 -16.44
CA ASP A 96 2.05 -37.22 -17.87
C ASP A 96 0.60 -37.23 -18.38
N SER A 97 -0.38 -37.11 -17.49
CA SER A 97 -1.81 -37.13 -17.83
C SER A 97 -2.32 -35.72 -18.12
N THR A 98 -3.02 -35.57 -19.25
CA THR A 98 -3.75 -34.33 -19.57
C THR A 98 -5.24 -34.60 -19.48
N THR A 99 -5.92 -33.85 -18.62
CA THR A 99 -7.36 -33.98 -18.38
C THR A 99 -8.04 -32.64 -18.60
N SER A 100 -9.31 -32.69 -18.98
CA SER A 100 -10.14 -31.50 -19.14
C SER A 100 -11.40 -31.59 -18.30
N THR A 101 -11.84 -30.45 -17.78
CA THR A 101 -13.13 -30.30 -17.10
C THR A 101 -13.87 -29.10 -17.66
N THR A 102 -15.17 -28.97 -17.35
CA THR A 102 -15.98 -27.86 -17.82
C THR A 102 -16.47 -26.99 -16.67
N ALA A 103 -16.46 -25.67 -16.85
CA ALA A 103 -16.95 -24.72 -15.86
C ALA A 103 -17.76 -23.60 -16.51
N ARG A 104 -18.75 -23.06 -15.79
CA ARG A 104 -19.53 -21.89 -16.26
C ARG A 104 -18.75 -20.58 -16.15
N TRP A 105 -17.86 -20.48 -15.15
CA TRP A 105 -16.99 -19.34 -14.91
C TRP A 105 -15.55 -19.81 -14.76
N VAL A 106 -14.60 -18.96 -15.17
CA VAL A 106 -13.16 -19.19 -14.92
C VAL A 106 -12.54 -17.96 -14.25
N VAL A 107 -11.93 -18.15 -13.08
CA VAL A 107 -11.21 -17.09 -12.35
C VAL A 107 -9.71 -17.41 -12.38
N ASP A 108 -8.91 -16.54 -13.00
CA ASP A 108 -7.45 -16.66 -13.00
C ASP A 108 -6.87 -16.15 -11.69
N ALA A 109 -6.42 -17.08 -10.85
CA ALA A 109 -5.65 -16.83 -9.63
C ALA A 109 -4.19 -17.32 -9.75
N SER A 110 -3.65 -17.46 -10.97
CA SER A 110 -2.33 -18.05 -11.24
C SER A 110 -1.12 -17.17 -10.87
N GLY A 111 -1.36 -16.06 -10.16
CA GLY A 111 -0.33 -15.08 -9.79
C GLY A 111 0.48 -14.62 -11.00
N ARG A 112 1.80 -14.49 -10.83
CA ARG A 112 2.73 -14.07 -11.90
C ARG A 112 2.69 -14.86 -13.19
N ASN A 113 2.13 -16.06 -13.21
CA ASN A 113 1.95 -16.81 -14.45
C ASN A 113 0.97 -16.09 -15.41
N ARG A 114 0.03 -15.31 -14.88
CA ARG A 114 -0.91 -14.45 -15.63
C ARG A 114 -1.50 -15.19 -16.82
N ALA A 115 -2.08 -16.37 -16.55
CA ALA A 115 -2.47 -17.35 -17.56
C ALA A 115 -3.48 -16.77 -18.55
N LEU A 116 -4.60 -16.24 -18.06
CA LEU A 116 -5.63 -15.64 -18.88
C LEU A 116 -5.18 -14.30 -19.46
N SER A 117 -4.43 -13.48 -18.73
CA SER A 117 -3.93 -12.22 -19.31
C SER A 117 -3.03 -12.45 -20.51
N ARG A 118 -2.28 -13.56 -20.57
CA ARG A 118 -1.55 -13.95 -21.78
C ARG A 118 -2.47 -14.41 -22.89
N GLN A 119 -3.35 -15.35 -22.56
CA GLN A 119 -4.18 -16.01 -23.55
C GLN A 119 -5.15 -15.03 -24.23
N LEU A 120 -5.61 -14.02 -23.48
CA LEU A 120 -6.55 -12.98 -23.92
C LEU A 120 -5.85 -11.65 -24.26
N GLU A 121 -4.51 -11.61 -24.27
CA GLU A 121 -3.72 -10.42 -24.60
C GLU A 121 -4.05 -9.16 -23.76
N LEU A 122 -4.38 -9.35 -22.47
CA LEU A 122 -4.81 -8.28 -21.56
C LEU A 122 -3.65 -7.59 -20.82
N ARG A 123 -2.40 -7.94 -21.12
CA ARG A 123 -1.25 -7.49 -20.32
C ARG A 123 -0.96 -6.02 -20.55
N ARG A 124 -0.96 -5.25 -19.45
CA ARG A 124 -0.55 -3.85 -19.45
C ARG A 124 0.62 -3.62 -18.50
N ALA A 125 1.66 -2.97 -18.98
CA ALA A 125 2.78 -2.51 -18.17
C ALA A 125 2.40 -1.21 -17.43
N THR A 126 3.09 -0.92 -16.34
CA THR A 126 3.05 0.39 -15.68
C THR A 126 4.38 1.09 -15.90
N GLU A 127 4.40 2.42 -15.75
CA GLU A 127 5.62 3.22 -15.75
C GLU A 127 6.36 3.15 -14.40
N HIS A 128 5.92 2.28 -13.49
CA HIS A 128 6.57 2.05 -12.21
C HIS A 128 7.58 0.91 -12.31
N HIS A 129 8.84 1.27 -12.53
CA HIS A 129 9.88 0.32 -12.93
C HIS A 129 10.67 -0.30 -11.78
N CYS A 130 10.27 -0.09 -10.53
CA CYS A 130 10.98 -0.57 -9.36
C CYS A 130 11.17 -2.11 -9.35
N ASN A 131 12.24 -2.52 -8.67
CA ASN A 131 12.66 -3.91 -8.56
C ASN A 131 12.80 -4.32 -7.09
N ALA A 132 12.71 -5.61 -6.81
CA ALA A 132 12.87 -6.14 -5.47
C ALA A 132 13.82 -7.34 -5.41
N ALA A 133 14.54 -7.48 -4.30
CA ALA A 133 15.26 -8.68 -3.92
C ALA A 133 15.06 -8.95 -2.43
N TRP A 134 14.80 -10.19 -2.06
CA TRP A 134 14.49 -10.52 -0.67
C TRP A 134 14.94 -11.91 -0.27
N LEU A 135 15.03 -12.10 1.03
CA LEU A 135 15.38 -13.34 1.69
C LEU A 135 14.56 -13.49 2.98
N ARG A 136 14.58 -14.70 3.52
CA ARG A 136 14.19 -14.94 4.91
C ARG A 136 15.43 -15.32 5.69
N VAL A 137 15.57 -14.82 6.91
CA VAL A 137 16.55 -15.33 7.87
C VAL A 137 15.80 -16.05 8.98
N ALA A 138 16.24 -17.25 9.35
CA ALA A 138 15.55 -18.10 10.32
C ALA A 138 15.75 -17.68 11.79
N VAL A 139 15.77 -16.37 12.04
CA VAL A 139 15.80 -15.74 13.36
C VAL A 139 14.96 -14.47 13.35
N GLU A 140 14.65 -13.98 14.55
CA GLU A 140 13.96 -12.72 14.76
C GLU A 140 15.01 -11.60 14.81
N LEU A 141 15.00 -10.72 13.82
CA LEU A 141 15.80 -9.50 13.84
C LEU A 141 14.99 -8.43 14.58
N ASP A 142 15.52 -7.95 15.70
CA ASP A 142 14.90 -6.93 16.52
C ASP A 142 15.60 -5.58 16.31
N VAL A 143 14.94 -4.70 15.55
CA VAL A 143 15.39 -3.33 15.29
C VAL A 143 15.53 -2.52 16.59
N GLY A 144 14.76 -2.88 17.64
CA GLY A 144 14.89 -2.30 18.96
C GLY A 144 16.28 -2.48 19.57
N GLN A 145 16.99 -3.58 19.26
CA GLN A 145 18.32 -3.85 19.83
C GLN A 145 19.46 -3.14 19.09
N TRP A 146 19.19 -2.38 18.03
CA TRP A 146 20.24 -1.74 17.21
C TRP A 146 20.82 -0.49 17.87
N THR A 147 20.26 -0.06 19.00
CA THR A 147 20.77 1.03 19.82
C THR A 147 20.50 0.77 21.30
N THR A 148 21.39 1.27 22.14
CA THR A 148 21.23 1.27 23.60
C THR A 148 20.77 2.64 24.14
N ASP A 149 20.43 3.60 23.26
CA ASP A 149 20.02 4.95 23.66
C ASP A 149 18.67 4.91 24.40
N PRO A 150 18.63 5.21 25.72
CA PRO A 150 17.39 5.16 26.48
C PRO A 150 16.36 6.19 25.99
N ALA A 151 16.78 7.35 25.47
CA ALA A 151 15.87 8.39 24.99
C ALA A 151 15.12 7.95 23.72
N TRP A 152 15.75 7.10 22.89
CA TRP A 152 15.12 6.49 21.73
C TRP A 152 14.09 5.44 22.14
N HIS A 153 14.39 4.67 23.17
CA HIS A 153 13.48 3.65 23.71
C HIS A 153 12.22 4.26 24.33
N THR A 154 12.33 5.40 25.01
CA THR A 154 11.19 6.09 25.64
C THR A 154 10.17 6.69 24.66
N ARG A 155 10.45 6.66 23.33
CA ARG A 155 9.51 7.14 22.30
C ARG A 155 8.26 6.26 22.16
N LEU A 156 8.33 4.99 22.58
CA LEU A 156 7.17 4.09 22.60
C LEU A 156 6.48 4.13 23.96
N VAL A 157 5.15 4.13 23.92
CA VAL A 157 4.29 4.03 25.11
C VAL A 157 3.84 2.57 25.31
N GLU A 158 3.57 1.85 24.23
CA GLU A 158 3.17 0.45 24.25
C GLU A 158 3.84 -0.31 23.10
N GLY A 159 4.14 -1.60 23.31
CA GLY A 159 4.58 -2.50 22.24
C GLY A 159 6.07 -2.46 21.97
N ASP A 160 6.44 -2.88 20.77
CA ASP A 160 7.83 -3.13 20.36
C ASP A 160 7.96 -2.82 18.86
N ARG A 161 9.07 -2.20 18.46
CA ARG A 161 9.41 -1.90 17.06
C ARG A 161 9.47 -3.17 16.21
N ALA A 162 9.89 -4.31 16.77
CA ALA A 162 9.89 -5.59 16.09
C ALA A 162 8.48 -6.05 15.64
N LEU A 163 7.41 -5.51 16.24
CA LEU A 163 6.02 -5.78 15.87
C LEU A 163 5.48 -4.83 14.79
N SER A 164 6.21 -3.77 14.43
CA SER A 164 5.91 -2.95 13.25
C SER A 164 6.38 -3.64 11.97
N THR A 165 5.80 -3.28 10.82
CA THR A 165 6.51 -3.46 9.55
C THR A 165 7.53 -2.32 9.45
N ASN A 166 8.80 -2.65 9.59
CA ASN A 166 9.88 -1.67 9.60
C ASN A 166 10.37 -1.41 8.16
N HIS A 167 10.61 -0.15 7.84
CA HIS A 167 11.10 0.31 6.54
C HIS A 167 12.34 1.16 6.80
N LEU A 168 13.50 0.72 6.35
CA LEU A 168 14.68 1.56 6.28
C LEU A 168 14.62 2.29 4.94
N MET A 169 14.56 3.62 4.94
CA MET A 169 14.29 4.42 3.74
C MET A 169 15.47 5.33 3.41
N GLY A 170 15.82 5.38 2.13
CA GLY A 170 16.84 6.28 1.60
C GLY A 170 16.50 6.72 0.17
N ASP A 171 17.36 7.53 -0.42
CA ASP A 171 17.13 8.13 -1.73
C ASP A 171 16.93 7.05 -2.81
N GLY A 172 15.70 6.87 -3.31
CA GLY A 172 15.42 5.88 -4.35
C GLY A 172 15.20 4.44 -3.87
N TYR A 173 15.16 4.16 -2.56
CA TYR A 173 14.99 2.80 -2.05
C TYR A 173 14.32 2.72 -0.67
N TRP A 174 13.84 1.51 -0.36
CA TRP A 174 13.58 1.11 1.01
C TRP A 174 13.87 -0.38 1.25
N VAL A 175 14.12 -0.74 2.51
CA VAL A 175 14.32 -2.13 2.97
C VAL A 175 13.24 -2.48 3.98
N TRP A 176 12.47 -3.54 3.74
CA TRP A 176 11.53 -4.04 4.73
C TRP A 176 12.21 -4.99 5.73
N LEU A 177 11.77 -4.94 6.99
CA LEU A 177 11.99 -5.99 7.97
C LEU A 177 10.65 -6.37 8.59
N ILE A 178 10.26 -7.63 8.39
CA ILE A 178 8.98 -8.17 8.85
C ILE A 178 9.24 -9.46 9.64
N ARG A 179 9.07 -9.38 10.97
CA ARG A 179 9.06 -10.56 11.84
C ARG A 179 7.82 -11.41 11.56
N LEU A 180 8.01 -12.72 11.42
CA LEU A 180 6.96 -13.68 11.10
C LEU A 180 6.68 -14.60 12.30
N ALA A 181 5.45 -15.12 12.38
CA ALA A 181 5.05 -16.06 13.42
C ALA A 181 5.81 -17.41 13.40
N SER A 182 6.60 -17.68 12.35
CA SER A 182 7.56 -18.79 12.30
C SER A 182 8.86 -18.53 13.08
N GLY A 183 9.06 -17.33 13.63
CA GLY A 183 10.33 -16.91 14.24
C GLY A 183 11.40 -16.50 13.22
N ALA A 184 11.05 -16.47 11.93
CA ALA A 184 11.91 -15.94 10.88
C ALA A 184 11.62 -14.45 10.64
N THR A 185 12.59 -13.75 10.05
CA THR A 185 12.44 -12.38 9.57
C THR A 185 12.54 -12.34 8.06
N SER A 186 11.55 -11.74 7.41
CA SER A 186 11.62 -11.40 5.99
C SER A 186 12.35 -10.08 5.84
N VAL A 187 13.39 -10.05 5.00
CA VAL A 187 14.16 -8.85 4.68
C VAL A 187 14.19 -8.68 3.18
N GLY A 188 13.84 -7.49 2.68
CA GLY A 188 13.85 -7.24 1.25
C GLY A 188 14.12 -5.81 0.87
N ILE A 189 14.94 -5.67 -0.17
CA ILE A 189 15.31 -4.43 -0.83
C ILE A 189 14.28 -4.15 -1.91
N VAL A 190 13.80 -2.91 -1.98
CA VAL A 190 12.98 -2.40 -3.07
C VAL A 190 13.56 -1.09 -3.53
N ALA A 191 13.87 -0.97 -4.82
CA ALA A 191 14.57 0.19 -5.31
C ALA A 191 14.20 0.58 -6.75
N ASP A 192 14.28 1.88 -6.99
CA ASP A 192 14.16 2.47 -8.32
C ASP A 192 15.45 2.17 -9.13
N PRO A 193 15.35 1.49 -10.29
CA PRO A 193 16.53 1.20 -11.12
C PRO A 193 17.26 2.44 -11.63
N ALA A 194 16.64 3.62 -11.67
CA ALA A 194 17.30 4.86 -12.08
C ALA A 194 18.34 5.34 -11.06
N ILE A 195 18.18 4.98 -9.78
CA ILE A 195 19.08 5.36 -8.69
C ILE A 195 19.90 4.15 -8.23
N HIS A 196 19.27 2.99 -8.07
CA HIS A 196 19.92 1.73 -7.70
C HIS A 196 19.70 0.67 -8.79
N PRO A 197 20.65 0.50 -9.73
CA PRO A 197 20.51 -0.44 -10.82
C PRO A 197 20.28 -1.87 -10.31
N PHE A 198 19.29 -2.59 -10.84
CA PHE A 198 18.92 -3.92 -10.35
C PHE A 198 20.09 -4.92 -10.31
N ASP A 199 21.05 -4.80 -11.24
CA ASP A 199 22.23 -5.66 -11.31
C ASP A 199 23.20 -5.49 -10.14
N THR A 200 23.01 -4.49 -9.27
CA THR A 200 23.80 -4.30 -8.04
C THR A 200 23.26 -5.07 -6.84
N PHE A 201 22.05 -5.65 -6.91
CA PHE A 201 21.45 -6.41 -5.80
C PHE A 201 20.68 -7.68 -6.22
N ASN A 202 20.78 -8.12 -7.47
CA ASN A 202 20.02 -9.26 -8.01
C ASN A 202 20.56 -10.68 -7.70
N THR A 203 21.57 -10.79 -6.82
CA THR A 203 22.05 -12.08 -6.29
C THR A 203 22.31 -11.92 -4.80
N LEU A 204 22.31 -13.01 -4.03
CA LEU A 204 22.52 -12.90 -2.58
C LEU A 204 23.82 -12.18 -2.19
N PRO A 205 25.00 -12.47 -2.79
CA PRO A 205 26.23 -11.72 -2.48
C PRO A 205 26.12 -10.23 -2.79
N LYS A 206 25.49 -9.90 -3.92
CA LYS A 206 25.26 -8.51 -4.35
C LYS A 206 24.29 -7.78 -3.42
N ALA A 207 23.17 -8.39 -3.05
CA ALA A 207 22.22 -7.84 -2.10
C ALA A 207 22.86 -7.58 -0.73
N LYS A 208 23.70 -8.50 -0.23
CA LYS A 208 24.47 -8.31 1.01
C LYS A 208 25.48 -7.16 0.90
N ALA A 209 26.15 -7.02 -0.25
CA ALA A 209 27.07 -5.91 -0.49
C ALA A 209 26.33 -4.57 -0.55
N TRP A 210 25.21 -4.53 -1.26
CA TRP A 210 24.33 -3.37 -1.36
C TRP A 210 23.79 -2.95 0.01
N LEU A 211 23.33 -3.89 0.84
CA LEU A 211 22.90 -3.60 2.21
C LEU A 211 24.06 -3.06 3.05
N ARG A 212 25.27 -3.57 2.88
CA ARG A 212 26.43 -3.04 3.63
C ARG A 212 26.75 -1.59 3.24
N GLU A 213 26.53 -1.22 2.00
CA GLU A 213 26.75 0.15 1.51
C GLU A 213 25.66 1.11 1.99
N HIS A 214 24.39 0.71 1.92
CA HIS A 214 23.27 1.61 2.13
C HIS A 214 22.61 1.47 3.52
N GLU A 215 22.67 0.31 4.15
CA GLU A 215 22.03 -0.01 5.44
C GLU A 215 22.95 -0.89 6.32
N PRO A 216 24.13 -0.38 6.74
CA PRO A 216 25.20 -1.16 7.36
C PRO A 216 24.79 -1.87 8.65
N GLN A 217 23.95 -1.26 9.50
CA GLN A 217 23.44 -1.93 10.71
C GLN A 217 22.61 -3.18 10.36
N CYS A 218 21.76 -3.10 9.32
CA CYS A 218 21.00 -4.25 8.85
C CYS A 218 21.92 -5.33 8.27
N ALA A 219 22.95 -4.92 7.52
CA ALA A 219 23.94 -5.84 6.96
C ALA A 219 24.75 -6.57 8.03
N ASP A 220 25.08 -5.90 9.13
CA ASP A 220 25.81 -6.47 10.27
C ASP A 220 24.95 -7.52 11.00
N GLU A 221 23.68 -7.23 11.25
CA GLU A 221 22.75 -8.22 11.83
C GLU A 221 22.60 -9.45 10.94
N LEU A 222 22.43 -9.26 9.62
CA LEU A 222 22.35 -10.38 8.69
C LEU A 222 23.65 -11.19 8.64
N ALA A 223 24.81 -10.53 8.73
CA ALA A 223 26.11 -11.21 8.70
C ALA A 223 26.32 -12.11 9.93
N ARG A 224 25.75 -11.77 11.10
CA ARG A 224 25.78 -12.62 12.31
C ARG A 224 24.98 -13.91 12.16
N HIS A 225 24.04 -13.96 11.21
CA HIS A 225 23.12 -15.07 10.99
C HIS A 225 23.18 -15.60 9.55
N ASP A 226 24.35 -15.49 8.91
CA ASP A 226 24.52 -15.80 7.49
C ASP A 226 24.16 -17.24 7.15
N ASP A 227 24.49 -18.18 8.03
CA ASP A 227 24.17 -19.61 7.94
C ASP A 227 22.67 -19.91 8.05
N LEU A 228 21.86 -18.94 8.49
CA LEU A 228 20.41 -19.06 8.67
C LEU A 228 19.60 -18.38 7.57
N ILE A 229 20.26 -17.79 6.56
CA ILE A 229 19.61 -17.19 5.38
C ILE A 229 18.98 -18.28 4.50
N ARG A 230 17.75 -18.02 4.03
CA ARG A 230 16.93 -18.90 3.21
C ARG A 230 16.24 -18.12 2.09
N ASP A 231 15.85 -18.85 1.05
CA ASP A 231 14.88 -18.40 0.03
C ASP A 231 15.19 -17.06 -0.64
N PHE A 232 16.45 -16.83 -1.05
CA PHE A 232 16.75 -15.63 -1.82
C PHE A 232 15.97 -15.64 -3.14
N ARG A 233 15.24 -14.54 -3.39
CA ARG A 233 14.40 -14.33 -4.56
C ARG A 233 14.55 -12.89 -5.04
N VAL A 234 14.28 -12.71 -6.33
CA VAL A 234 14.33 -11.40 -6.97
C VAL A 234 13.14 -11.23 -7.90
N MET A 235 12.76 -9.98 -8.13
CA MET A 235 11.70 -9.62 -9.05
C MET A 235 12.04 -8.29 -9.72
N LYS A 236 12.23 -8.36 -11.04
CA LYS A 236 12.47 -7.20 -11.89
C LYS A 236 11.14 -6.66 -12.41
N HIS A 237 10.96 -5.34 -12.44
CA HIS A 237 9.76 -4.65 -12.93
C HIS A 237 8.48 -5.32 -12.45
N TYR A 238 8.29 -5.36 -11.13
CA TYR A 238 7.20 -6.14 -10.55
C TYR A 238 5.82 -5.58 -10.84
N SER A 239 5.72 -4.28 -11.16
CA SER A 239 4.46 -3.58 -11.30
C SER A 239 3.81 -3.90 -12.65
N HIS A 240 2.53 -4.25 -12.62
CA HIS A 240 1.75 -4.53 -13.82
C HIS A 240 0.25 -4.40 -13.57
N THR A 241 -0.49 -4.20 -14.65
CA THR A 241 -1.96 -4.17 -14.65
C THR A 241 -2.52 -4.99 -15.82
N ALA A 242 -3.84 -4.96 -16.00
CA ALA A 242 -4.52 -5.56 -17.13
C ALA A 242 -5.51 -4.57 -17.77
N ASP A 243 -5.69 -4.65 -19.09
CA ASP A 243 -6.65 -3.80 -19.83
C ASP A 243 -8.11 -4.15 -19.51
N LYS A 244 -8.34 -5.37 -19.03
CA LYS A 244 -9.61 -5.83 -18.49
C LYS A 244 -9.36 -6.88 -17.42
N VAL A 245 -10.12 -6.81 -16.33
CA VAL A 245 -10.02 -7.67 -15.16
C VAL A 245 -11.26 -8.54 -15.03
N PHE A 246 -12.44 -8.04 -15.39
CA PHE A 246 -13.71 -8.77 -15.29
C PHE A 246 -14.50 -8.76 -16.58
N ASP A 247 -15.04 -9.91 -16.99
CA ASP A 247 -15.96 -10.03 -18.12
C ASP A 247 -17.14 -10.93 -17.77
N GLY A 248 -18.30 -10.33 -17.51
CA GLY A 248 -19.53 -11.06 -17.21
C GLY A 248 -20.20 -11.70 -18.41
N ARG A 249 -19.90 -11.23 -19.64
CA ARG A 249 -20.43 -11.82 -20.87
C ARG A 249 -19.68 -13.10 -21.21
N GLU A 250 -18.36 -13.03 -21.15
CA GLU A 250 -17.46 -14.16 -21.43
C GLU A 250 -17.15 -14.99 -20.16
N ARG A 251 -17.72 -14.62 -19.01
CA ARG A 251 -17.68 -15.33 -17.72
C ARG A 251 -16.27 -15.68 -17.23
N TRP A 252 -15.37 -14.70 -17.29
CA TRP A 252 -14.04 -14.84 -16.70
C TRP A 252 -13.62 -13.62 -15.89
N CYS A 253 -12.74 -13.85 -14.92
CA CYS A 253 -12.17 -12.81 -14.06
C CYS A 253 -10.68 -13.04 -13.82
N LEU A 254 -9.92 -11.98 -13.53
CA LEU A 254 -8.57 -12.03 -13.00
C LEU A 254 -8.59 -11.63 -11.52
N THR A 255 -7.84 -12.33 -10.67
CA THR A 255 -7.70 -11.93 -9.25
C THR A 255 -6.24 -11.88 -8.80
N GLY A 256 -5.99 -11.00 -7.84
CA GLY A 256 -4.67 -10.76 -7.28
C GLY A 256 -3.60 -10.49 -8.34
N ASP A 257 -2.44 -11.09 -8.11
CA ASP A 257 -1.22 -10.91 -8.90
C ASP A 257 -1.30 -11.52 -10.32
N ALA A 258 -2.40 -12.20 -10.67
CA ALA A 258 -2.70 -12.55 -12.06
C ALA A 258 -3.23 -11.35 -12.87
N GLY A 259 -3.93 -10.43 -12.21
CA GLY A 259 -4.46 -9.21 -12.81
C GLY A 259 -3.58 -7.99 -12.55
N VAL A 260 -3.43 -7.61 -11.28
CA VAL A 260 -2.80 -6.34 -10.88
C VAL A 260 -1.85 -6.55 -9.70
N PHE A 261 -0.66 -5.95 -9.81
CA PHE A 261 0.25 -5.73 -8.69
C PHE A 261 0.97 -4.41 -8.88
N LEU A 262 1.01 -3.59 -7.83
CA LEU A 262 1.49 -2.21 -7.94
C LEU A 262 2.86 -2.04 -7.28
N ASP A 263 2.92 -2.17 -5.95
CA ASP A 263 4.12 -2.00 -5.14
C ASP A 263 3.94 -2.67 -3.76
N PRO A 264 5.00 -3.24 -3.15
CA PRO A 264 4.93 -3.76 -1.78
C PRO A 264 4.77 -2.69 -0.68
N LEU A 265 5.10 -1.42 -0.92
CA LEU A 265 4.95 -0.32 0.04
C LEU A 265 3.46 -0.16 0.40
N TYR A 266 3.18 -0.01 1.70
CA TYR A 266 1.83 0.01 2.30
C TYR A 266 1.03 -1.30 2.18
N SER A 267 1.57 -2.35 1.57
CA SER A 267 0.94 -3.68 1.51
C SER A 267 -0.43 -3.73 0.80
N SER A 268 -0.68 -2.83 -0.16
CA SER A 268 -1.97 -2.71 -0.89
C SER A 268 -2.38 -3.94 -1.69
N GLY A 269 -1.46 -4.86 -1.99
CA GLY A 269 -1.75 -6.07 -2.77
C GLY A 269 -2.85 -6.95 -2.16
N LEU A 270 -2.89 -7.11 -0.82
CA LEU A 270 -3.96 -7.87 -0.17
C LEU A 270 -5.30 -7.13 -0.17
N ASP A 271 -5.29 -5.80 -0.15
CA ASP A 271 -6.51 -4.99 -0.26
C ASP A 271 -7.12 -5.13 -1.66
N LEU A 272 -6.30 -5.07 -2.71
CA LEU A 272 -6.73 -5.30 -4.08
C LEU A 272 -7.27 -6.73 -4.29
N VAL A 273 -6.65 -7.74 -3.67
CA VAL A 273 -7.19 -9.12 -3.65
C VAL A 273 -8.57 -9.15 -2.99
N ALA A 274 -8.73 -8.50 -1.83
CA ALA A 274 -9.98 -8.53 -1.08
C ALA A 274 -11.12 -7.79 -1.81
N ILE A 275 -10.84 -6.62 -2.38
CA ILE A 275 -11.79 -5.84 -3.19
C ILE A 275 -12.16 -6.62 -4.45
N GLY A 276 -11.16 -7.11 -5.20
CA GLY A 276 -11.35 -7.87 -6.43
C GLY A 276 -12.16 -9.13 -6.21
N ASN A 277 -11.82 -9.93 -5.19
CA ASN A 277 -12.59 -11.12 -4.83
C ASN A 277 -14.03 -10.78 -4.44
N GLY A 278 -14.27 -9.68 -3.73
CA GLY A 278 -15.62 -9.21 -3.42
C GLY A 278 -16.47 -8.98 -4.68
N LEU A 279 -15.92 -8.23 -5.64
CA LEU A 279 -16.57 -7.96 -6.93
C LEU A 279 -16.81 -9.26 -7.73
N ILE A 280 -15.81 -10.14 -7.80
CA ILE A 280 -15.90 -11.42 -8.50
C ILE A 280 -17.01 -12.29 -7.89
N THR A 281 -17.04 -12.43 -6.56
CA THR A 281 -18.05 -13.25 -5.89
C THR A 281 -19.46 -12.71 -6.07
N ASP A 282 -19.67 -11.39 -6.00
CA ASP A 282 -20.98 -10.77 -6.25
C ASP A 282 -21.50 -11.11 -7.66
N MET A 283 -20.65 -10.96 -8.69
CA MET A 283 -21.02 -11.29 -10.07
C MET A 283 -21.32 -12.78 -10.26
N ILE A 284 -20.47 -13.68 -9.75
CA ILE A 284 -20.66 -15.12 -9.92
C ILE A 284 -21.95 -15.58 -9.24
N VAL A 285 -22.19 -15.15 -7.99
CA VAL A 285 -23.37 -15.56 -7.23
C VAL A 285 -24.66 -15.10 -7.92
N ARG A 286 -24.71 -13.86 -8.42
CA ARG A 286 -25.87 -13.32 -9.14
C ARG A 286 -26.13 -14.01 -10.47
N ASP A 287 -25.09 -14.24 -11.29
CA ASP A 287 -25.24 -14.97 -12.56
C ASP A 287 -25.71 -16.41 -12.32
N LEU A 288 -25.20 -17.08 -11.28
CA LEU A 288 -25.68 -18.41 -10.88
C LEU A 288 -27.12 -18.38 -10.35
N GLY A 289 -27.55 -17.26 -9.75
CA GLY A 289 -28.94 -16.97 -9.36
C GLY A 289 -29.86 -16.61 -10.52
N GLY A 290 -29.34 -16.45 -11.74
CA GLY A 290 -30.12 -16.17 -12.95
C GLY A 290 -30.19 -14.69 -13.35
N GLU A 291 -29.48 -13.79 -12.68
CA GLU A 291 -29.38 -12.38 -13.05
C GLU A 291 -28.44 -12.18 -14.27
N ASP A 292 -28.74 -11.19 -15.12
CA ASP A 292 -27.79 -10.71 -16.14
C ASP A 292 -26.77 -9.77 -15.48
N VAL A 293 -25.50 -10.20 -15.46
CA VAL A 293 -24.40 -9.46 -14.83
C VAL A 293 -23.53 -8.69 -15.82
N VAL A 294 -23.85 -8.65 -17.12
CA VAL A 294 -22.97 -8.03 -18.13
C VAL A 294 -22.71 -6.55 -17.84
N ALA A 295 -23.75 -5.77 -17.57
CA ALA A 295 -23.61 -4.35 -17.24
C ALA A 295 -22.85 -4.15 -15.91
N ARG A 296 -23.19 -4.93 -14.89
CA ARG A 296 -22.51 -4.94 -13.58
C ARG A 296 -21.02 -5.24 -13.70
N ALA A 297 -20.66 -6.21 -14.54
CA ALA A 297 -19.26 -6.56 -14.78
C ALA A 297 -18.49 -5.42 -15.44
N GLY A 298 -19.10 -4.72 -16.40
CA GLY A 298 -18.52 -3.52 -17.00
C GLY A 298 -18.26 -2.41 -15.98
N ILE A 299 -19.22 -2.16 -15.08
CA ILE A 299 -19.08 -1.17 -14.00
C ILE A 299 -17.97 -1.60 -13.02
N SER A 300 -17.97 -2.87 -12.60
CA SER A 300 -16.99 -3.42 -11.66
C SER A 300 -15.57 -3.38 -12.23
N ASP A 301 -15.41 -3.71 -13.52
CA ASP A 301 -14.12 -3.64 -14.23
C ASP A 301 -13.59 -2.21 -14.28
N SER A 302 -14.45 -1.27 -14.69
CA SER A 302 -14.08 0.14 -14.77
C SER A 302 -13.72 0.69 -13.39
N LEU A 303 -14.52 0.41 -12.36
CA LEU A 303 -14.27 0.84 -10.99
C LEU A 303 -12.93 0.30 -10.48
N PHE A 304 -12.70 -1.01 -10.64
CA PHE A 304 -11.47 -1.65 -10.16
C PHE A 304 -10.24 -1.11 -10.89
N ARG A 305 -10.29 -0.92 -12.21
CA ARG A 305 -9.19 -0.33 -12.97
C ARG A 305 -8.94 1.13 -12.58
N SER A 306 -9.98 1.96 -12.44
CA SER A 306 -9.84 3.35 -11.97
C SER A 306 -9.21 3.43 -10.58
N LEU A 307 -9.62 2.53 -9.67
CA LEU A 307 -9.01 2.39 -8.34
C LEU A 307 -7.51 2.07 -8.45
N THR A 308 -7.14 1.11 -9.29
CA THR A 308 -5.73 0.72 -9.47
C THR A 308 -4.88 1.84 -10.09
N GLN A 309 -5.48 2.64 -10.99
CA GLN A 309 -4.82 3.79 -11.62
C GLN A 309 -4.60 4.95 -10.64
N MET A 310 -5.54 5.19 -9.73
CA MET A 310 -5.32 6.14 -8.64
C MET A 310 -4.23 5.64 -7.69
N TRP A 311 -4.25 4.34 -7.37
CA TRP A 311 -3.29 3.75 -6.41
C TRP A 311 -1.85 3.74 -6.93
N ILE A 312 -1.63 3.54 -8.24
CA ILE A 312 -0.27 3.57 -8.81
C ILE A 312 0.40 4.94 -8.64
N ALA A 313 -0.36 6.04 -8.61
CA ALA A 313 0.17 7.40 -8.41
C ALA A 313 0.80 7.62 -7.02
N VAL A 314 0.49 6.74 -6.05
CA VAL A 314 1.09 6.71 -4.71
C VAL A 314 2.54 6.18 -4.74
N TYR A 315 2.92 5.47 -5.80
CA TYR A 315 4.22 4.80 -5.94
C TYR A 315 5.07 5.33 -7.10
N GLN A 316 4.43 5.58 -8.24
CA GLN A 316 5.11 5.98 -9.47
C GLN A 316 5.81 7.33 -9.28
N ASP A 317 7.10 7.36 -9.60
CA ASP A 317 7.97 8.55 -9.47
C ASP A 317 8.10 9.07 -8.02
N GLN A 318 7.75 8.26 -7.01
CA GLN A 318 7.77 8.67 -5.60
C GLN A 318 9.00 8.20 -4.82
N TYR A 319 9.79 7.27 -5.34
CA TYR A 319 10.94 6.71 -4.64
C TYR A 319 12.06 7.72 -4.31
N PRO A 320 12.33 8.75 -5.13
CA PRO A 320 13.27 9.81 -4.75
C PRO A 320 12.88 10.56 -3.46
N LEU A 321 11.58 10.63 -3.12
CA LEU A 321 11.11 11.32 -1.92
C LEU A 321 11.61 10.65 -0.64
N MET A 322 11.92 9.35 -0.69
CA MET A 322 12.41 8.58 0.46
C MET A 322 13.75 9.12 1.00
N GLY A 323 14.51 9.87 0.19
CA GLY A 323 15.70 10.61 0.59
C GLY A 323 15.43 12.00 1.20
N THR A 324 14.16 12.40 1.35
CA THR A 324 13.73 13.69 1.89
C THR A 324 12.76 13.47 3.05
N PRO A 325 13.25 13.27 4.29
CA PRO A 325 12.47 12.75 5.42
C PRO A 325 11.21 13.56 5.73
N LYS A 326 11.29 14.89 5.69
CA LYS A 326 10.15 15.79 5.97
C LYS A 326 9.00 15.59 4.98
N VAL A 327 9.32 15.51 3.69
CA VAL A 327 8.33 15.33 2.62
C VAL A 327 7.74 13.93 2.67
N MET A 328 8.59 12.91 2.76
CA MET A 328 8.12 11.52 2.80
C MET A 328 7.30 11.24 4.06
N SER A 329 7.61 11.86 5.19
CA SER A 329 6.82 11.76 6.41
C SER A 329 5.41 12.33 6.23
N ALA A 330 5.30 13.56 5.71
CA ALA A 330 4.00 14.16 5.42
C ALA A 330 3.21 13.33 4.39
N LYS A 331 3.90 12.79 3.37
CA LYS A 331 3.31 11.88 2.38
C LYS A 331 2.76 10.61 3.01
N VAL A 332 3.51 9.95 3.88
CA VAL A 332 3.03 8.73 4.57
C VAL A 332 1.78 9.03 5.40
N ILE A 333 1.77 10.13 6.15
CA ILE A 333 0.62 10.53 6.96
C ILE A 333 -0.59 10.82 6.06
N TRP A 334 -0.40 11.56 4.97
CA TRP A 334 -1.43 11.81 3.96
C TRP A 334 -1.98 10.51 3.37
N ASP A 335 -1.11 9.61 2.92
CA ASP A 335 -1.50 8.37 2.25
C ASP A 335 -2.36 7.48 3.18
N ILE A 336 -2.01 7.39 4.48
CA ILE A 336 -2.78 6.64 5.47
C ILE A 336 -4.11 7.36 5.77
N ALA A 337 -4.11 8.67 5.97
CA ALA A 337 -5.32 9.46 6.18
C ALA A 337 -6.30 9.30 5.01
N PHE A 338 -5.81 9.40 3.78
CA PHE A 338 -6.58 9.19 2.56
C PHE A 338 -7.13 7.76 2.48
N TYR A 339 -6.29 6.74 2.75
CA TYR A 339 -6.72 5.35 2.78
C TYR A 339 -7.86 5.12 3.79
N TRP A 340 -7.75 5.62 5.02
CA TRP A 340 -8.81 5.48 6.02
C TRP A 340 -10.06 6.26 5.67
N GLY A 341 -9.90 7.50 5.23
CA GLY A 341 -11.00 8.38 4.88
C GLY A 341 -11.85 7.89 3.71
N PHE A 342 -11.23 7.10 2.82
CA PHE A 342 -11.84 6.75 1.53
C PHE A 342 -11.91 5.23 1.30
N ILE A 343 -10.78 4.56 1.11
CA ILE A 343 -10.72 3.17 0.65
C ILE A 343 -11.20 2.21 1.72
N GLY A 344 -10.65 2.34 2.93
CA GLY A 344 -11.05 1.53 4.08
C GLY A 344 -12.53 1.76 4.39
N LEU A 345 -13.00 3.02 4.34
CA LEU A 345 -14.40 3.36 4.55
C LEU A 345 -15.32 2.66 3.53
N LEU A 346 -15.00 2.75 2.23
CA LEU A 346 -15.76 2.08 1.17
C LEU A 346 -15.79 0.57 1.35
N TYR A 347 -14.63 -0.05 1.65
CA TYR A 347 -14.54 -1.49 1.83
C TYR A 347 -15.33 -1.98 3.04
N ARG A 348 -15.19 -1.29 4.18
CA ARG A 348 -15.87 -1.65 5.42
C ARG A 348 -17.38 -1.59 5.27
N ASN A 349 -17.89 -0.58 4.57
CA ASN A 349 -19.32 -0.37 4.32
C ASN A 349 -19.86 -1.15 3.11
N GLY A 350 -19.04 -2.03 2.50
CA GLY A 350 -19.46 -2.88 1.39
C GLY A 350 -19.77 -2.11 0.11
N LYS A 351 -19.26 -0.87 -0.04
CA LYS A 351 -19.68 0.02 -1.12
C LYS A 351 -19.12 -0.33 -2.48
N PHE A 352 -17.95 -0.99 -2.55
CA PHE A 352 -17.38 -1.44 -3.83
C PHE A 352 -18.33 -2.36 -4.60
N VAL A 353 -18.96 -3.34 -3.94
CA VAL A 353 -19.87 -4.30 -4.60
C VAL A 353 -21.23 -3.70 -4.93
N THR A 354 -21.63 -2.61 -4.27
CA THR A 354 -22.93 -1.95 -4.50
C THR A 354 -22.85 -0.79 -5.50
N VAL A 355 -21.67 -0.42 -6.02
CA VAL A 355 -21.56 0.72 -6.97
C VAL A 355 -22.44 0.51 -8.21
N ALA A 356 -22.58 -0.73 -8.68
CA ALA A 356 -23.44 -1.05 -9.80
C ALA A 356 -24.94 -0.86 -9.50
N ASP A 357 -25.33 -0.88 -8.22
CA ASP A 357 -26.70 -0.69 -7.75
C ASP A 357 -27.01 0.77 -7.39
N ASP A 358 -25.99 1.54 -7.02
CA ASP A 358 -26.10 2.93 -6.55
C ASP A 358 -25.04 3.83 -7.22
N PRO A 359 -25.33 4.36 -8.42
CA PRO A 359 -24.40 5.21 -9.16
C PRO A 359 -24.19 6.60 -8.53
N ALA A 360 -24.97 6.98 -7.51
CA ALA A 360 -24.84 8.28 -6.85
C ALA A 360 -23.47 8.46 -6.18
N VAL A 361 -22.76 7.36 -5.88
CA VAL A 361 -21.41 7.39 -5.30
C VAL A 361 -20.34 7.83 -6.31
N VAL A 362 -20.57 7.65 -7.62
CA VAL A 362 -19.54 7.81 -8.67
C VAL A 362 -18.96 9.24 -8.76
N PRO A 363 -19.76 10.32 -8.85
CA PRO A 363 -19.21 11.68 -8.95
C PRO A 363 -18.34 12.09 -7.76
N HIS A 364 -18.60 11.51 -6.59
CA HIS A 364 -17.82 11.76 -5.39
C HIS A 364 -16.43 11.07 -5.43
N LEU A 365 -16.26 10.02 -6.24
CA LEU A 365 -14.98 9.33 -6.43
C LEU A 365 -14.01 10.18 -7.26
N ASP A 366 -14.49 10.79 -8.34
CA ASP A 366 -13.65 11.53 -9.29
C ASP A 366 -12.93 12.72 -8.62
N GLY A 367 -13.65 13.51 -7.81
CA GLY A 367 -13.06 14.65 -7.10
C GLY A 367 -12.00 14.24 -6.07
N LEU A 368 -12.10 13.06 -5.45
CA LEU A 368 -11.07 12.55 -4.55
C LEU A 368 -9.86 11.98 -5.29
N ILE A 369 -10.06 11.39 -6.47
CA ILE A 369 -8.97 10.94 -7.34
C ILE A 369 -8.14 12.15 -7.80
N GLU A 370 -8.79 13.22 -8.25
CA GLU A 370 -8.12 14.47 -8.65
C GLU A 370 -7.33 15.07 -7.48
N LEU A 371 -7.95 15.17 -6.29
CA LEU A 371 -7.30 15.63 -5.07
C LEU A 371 -6.04 14.80 -4.76
N SER A 372 -6.17 13.48 -4.71
CA SER A 372 -5.04 12.59 -4.41
C SER A 372 -3.91 12.78 -5.41
N ASN A 373 -4.22 12.72 -6.72
CA ASN A 373 -3.21 12.88 -7.77
C ASN A 373 -2.49 14.23 -7.70
N ARG A 374 -3.20 15.31 -7.37
CA ARG A 374 -2.58 16.63 -7.23
C ARG A 374 -1.66 16.70 -6.01
N VAL A 375 -2.08 16.13 -4.87
CA VAL A 375 -1.25 16.08 -3.66
C VAL A 375 -0.03 15.18 -3.84
N GLN A 376 -0.17 14.04 -4.52
CA GLN A 376 0.97 13.19 -4.90
C GLN A 376 2.00 13.96 -5.75
N ARG A 377 1.53 14.81 -6.68
CA ARG A 377 2.42 15.70 -7.44
C ARG A 377 3.03 16.80 -6.57
N PHE A 378 2.25 17.37 -5.65
CA PHE A 378 2.74 18.40 -4.74
C PHE A 378 3.91 17.90 -3.89
N PHE A 379 3.89 16.65 -3.42
CA PHE A 379 5.03 16.08 -2.70
C PHE A 379 6.29 15.99 -3.55
N ARG A 380 6.18 15.60 -4.83
CA ARG A 380 7.34 15.60 -5.75
C ARG A 380 7.89 17.01 -5.94
N GLU A 381 7.00 17.96 -6.23
CA GLU A 381 7.34 19.39 -6.38
C GLU A 381 8.00 19.95 -5.10
N TRP A 382 7.53 19.56 -3.92
CA TRP A 382 8.10 20.01 -2.65
C TRP A 382 9.47 19.38 -2.40
N ALA A 383 9.66 18.09 -2.68
CA ALA A 383 10.96 17.42 -2.53
C ALA A 383 12.07 18.08 -3.37
N GLU A 384 11.76 18.58 -4.57
CA GLU A 384 12.73 19.27 -5.44
C GLU A 384 13.30 20.56 -4.83
N VAL A 385 12.57 21.18 -3.91
CA VAL A 385 12.92 22.48 -3.29
C VAL A 385 13.13 22.36 -1.78
N GLU A 386 13.30 21.13 -1.27
CA GLU A 386 13.46 20.84 0.16
C GLU A 386 14.85 20.30 0.47
N SER A 387 15.32 20.62 1.67
CA SER A 387 16.55 20.06 2.24
C SER A 387 16.36 18.61 2.68
N LYS A 388 17.42 17.79 2.54
CA LYS A 388 17.41 16.38 2.96
C LYS A 388 17.50 16.20 4.49
N ASP A 389 17.77 17.27 5.24
CA ASP A 389 17.87 17.21 6.70
C ASP A 389 16.51 17.29 7.40
N SER A 390 16.38 16.60 8.53
CA SER A 390 15.25 16.74 9.45
C SER A 390 15.71 17.12 10.85
N PRO A 391 15.14 18.17 11.47
CA PRO A 391 15.43 18.53 12.86
C PRO A 391 14.64 17.68 13.86
N VAL A 392 13.74 16.81 13.40
CA VAL A 392 12.84 16.02 14.25
C VAL A 392 13.28 14.57 14.26
N GLY A 393 13.54 14.03 15.46
CA GLY A 393 13.96 12.64 15.64
C GLY A 393 12.82 11.62 15.59
N PHE A 394 11.59 12.02 15.95
CA PHE A 394 10.42 11.13 15.98
C PHE A 394 9.12 11.86 15.65
N VAL A 395 8.29 11.24 14.81
CA VAL A 395 6.92 11.68 14.50
C VAL A 395 5.96 10.53 14.80
N ASP A 396 5.01 10.77 15.71
CA ASP A 396 3.95 9.80 16.00
C ASP A 396 2.87 9.85 14.92
N LEU A 397 2.61 8.70 14.29
CA LEU A 397 1.66 8.54 13.20
C LEU A 397 0.18 8.60 13.60
N TYR A 398 -0.16 8.53 14.90
CA TYR A 398 -1.54 8.30 15.31
C TYR A 398 -2.08 9.31 16.33
N SER A 399 -1.85 9.07 17.63
CA SER A 399 -2.65 9.72 18.69
C SER A 399 -2.56 11.25 18.74
N PRO A 400 -1.41 11.89 18.44
CA PRO A 400 -1.33 13.36 18.43
C PRO A 400 -2.08 14.01 17.27
N LEU A 401 -2.41 13.24 16.23
CA LEU A 401 -3.03 13.72 15.00
C LEU A 401 -4.55 13.50 15.07
N ASN A 402 -5.31 14.53 15.43
CA ASN A 402 -6.75 14.42 15.67
C ASN A 402 -7.53 13.88 14.45
N PHE A 403 -7.13 14.27 13.24
CA PHE A 403 -7.71 13.77 11.99
C PHE A 403 -7.41 12.29 11.75
N MET A 404 -6.25 11.78 12.19
CA MET A 404 -5.91 10.36 12.07
C MET A 404 -6.86 9.51 12.92
N VAL A 405 -7.11 9.92 14.16
CA VAL A 405 -8.06 9.25 15.05
C VAL A 405 -9.47 9.29 14.45
N ALA A 406 -9.94 10.45 14.01
CA ALA A 406 -11.28 10.61 13.44
C ALA A 406 -11.51 9.76 12.18
N LEU A 407 -10.54 9.75 11.25
CA LEU A 407 -10.63 8.97 10.01
C LEU A 407 -10.53 7.46 10.30
N HIS A 408 -9.70 7.06 11.26
CA HIS A 408 -9.55 5.66 11.66
C HIS A 408 -10.84 5.12 12.30
N GLU A 409 -11.44 5.86 13.23
CA GLU A 409 -12.71 5.50 13.87
C GLU A 409 -13.85 5.38 12.85
N ALA A 410 -13.94 6.35 11.93
CA ALA A 410 -14.91 6.31 10.84
C ALA A 410 -14.76 5.06 9.97
N MET A 411 -13.53 4.63 9.70
CA MET A 411 -13.22 3.49 8.85
C MET A 411 -13.48 2.13 9.50
N MET A 412 -13.35 2.01 10.83
CA MET A 412 -13.59 0.75 11.55
C MET A 412 -15.08 0.39 11.65
N GLY A 413 -15.95 1.39 11.69
CA GLY A 413 -17.40 1.25 11.86
C GLY A 413 -18.19 1.07 10.56
N LEU A 414 -19.43 0.60 10.69
CA LEU A 414 -20.45 0.80 9.65
C LEU A 414 -21.05 2.20 9.83
N ALA A 415 -21.20 2.94 8.75
CA ALA A 415 -21.79 4.27 8.74
C ALA A 415 -23.31 4.16 8.50
N PRO A 416 -24.18 4.51 9.48
CA PRO A 416 -25.63 4.48 9.29
C PRO A 416 -26.09 5.40 8.14
N ASN A 417 -25.46 6.57 8.03
CA ASN A 417 -25.58 7.46 6.88
C ASN A 417 -24.22 7.53 6.16
N PHE A 418 -24.03 6.66 5.17
CA PHE A 418 -22.76 6.57 4.44
C PHE A 418 -22.44 7.87 3.67
N ALA A 419 -23.42 8.47 3.00
CA ALA A 419 -23.20 9.65 2.17
C ALA A 419 -22.69 10.84 3.01
N GLU A 420 -23.36 11.11 4.14
CA GLU A 420 -22.93 12.17 5.07
C GLU A 420 -21.54 11.91 5.63
N ARG A 421 -21.24 10.66 6.03
CA ARG A 421 -19.91 10.29 6.52
C ARG A 421 -18.84 10.45 5.44
N PHE A 422 -19.14 10.02 4.22
CA PHE A 422 -18.26 10.14 3.08
C PHE A 422 -17.95 11.62 2.80
N ASP A 423 -18.96 12.47 2.75
CA ASP A 423 -18.79 13.91 2.50
C ASP A 423 -18.01 14.59 3.63
N ALA A 424 -18.21 14.19 4.88
CA ALA A 424 -17.43 14.67 6.02
C ALA A 424 -15.95 14.29 5.88
N ASN A 425 -15.64 13.04 5.51
CA ASN A 425 -14.27 12.60 5.26
C ASN A 425 -13.66 13.33 4.05
N ALA A 426 -14.44 13.53 2.98
CA ALA A 426 -13.98 14.23 1.78
C ALA A 426 -13.68 15.73 2.04
N ARG A 427 -14.45 16.38 2.92
CA ARG A 427 -14.13 17.73 3.42
C ARG A 427 -12.86 17.74 4.27
N MET A 428 -12.74 16.79 5.21
CA MET A 428 -11.54 16.64 6.04
C MET A 428 -10.27 16.45 5.21
N LEU A 429 -10.31 15.62 4.15
CA LEU A 429 -9.16 15.41 3.26
C LEU A 429 -8.79 16.67 2.46
N ARG A 430 -9.77 17.46 2.01
CA ARG A 430 -9.51 18.76 1.38
C ARG A 430 -8.92 19.76 2.37
N HIS A 431 -9.42 19.75 3.60
CA HIS A 431 -8.93 20.57 4.70
C HIS A 431 -7.44 20.24 5.00
N LEU A 432 -7.10 18.95 5.12
CA LEU A 432 -5.72 18.49 5.30
C LEU A 432 -4.79 18.89 4.15
N ALA A 433 -5.24 18.71 2.90
CA ALA A 433 -4.45 19.12 1.74
C ALA A 433 -4.23 20.64 1.71
N GLY A 434 -5.24 21.42 2.09
CA GLY A 434 -5.14 22.87 2.24
C GLY A 434 -4.13 23.28 3.31
N GLN A 435 -4.16 22.63 4.48
CA GLN A 435 -3.19 22.87 5.56
C GLN A 435 -1.77 22.59 5.11
N LEU A 436 -1.53 21.44 4.45
CA LEU A 436 -0.24 21.07 3.89
C LEU A 436 0.29 22.15 2.96
N VAL A 437 -0.53 22.54 1.98
CA VAL A 437 -0.13 23.49 0.95
C VAL A 437 0.10 24.88 1.55
N GLU A 438 -0.78 25.36 2.43
CA GLU A 438 -0.62 26.66 3.09
C GLU A 438 0.66 26.71 3.93
N THR A 439 0.92 25.66 4.71
CA THR A 439 2.08 25.58 5.60
C THR A 439 3.40 25.53 4.83
N VAL A 440 3.47 24.68 3.79
CA VAL A 440 4.67 24.57 2.93
C VAL A 440 4.88 25.87 2.14
N LEU A 441 3.82 26.49 1.62
CA LEU A 441 3.93 27.78 0.94
C LEU A 441 4.47 28.86 1.88
N ALA A 442 4.00 28.93 3.13
CA ALA A 442 4.49 29.89 4.11
C ALA A 442 5.99 29.66 4.38
N ASP A 443 6.40 28.43 4.70
CA ASP A 443 7.80 28.07 4.94
C ASP A 443 8.71 28.43 3.75
N LYS A 444 8.33 28.03 2.53
CA LYS A 444 9.15 28.28 1.32
C LYS A 444 9.14 29.73 0.84
N SER A 445 8.13 30.52 1.18
CA SER A 445 8.10 31.95 0.83
C SER A 445 9.19 32.76 1.55
N HIS A 446 9.75 32.25 2.65
CA HIS A 446 10.87 32.89 3.34
C HIS A 446 12.21 32.72 2.60
N MET A 447 12.32 31.76 1.68
CA MET A 447 13.55 31.47 0.92
C MET A 447 13.68 32.32 -0.35
N PHE A 448 13.48 33.64 -0.24
CA PHE A 448 13.48 34.57 -1.37
C PHE A 448 14.83 34.72 -2.09
N TRP A 449 15.90 34.18 -1.50
CA TRP A 449 17.24 34.16 -2.10
C TRP A 449 17.45 33.02 -3.10
N ASP A 450 16.53 32.04 -3.18
CA ASP A 450 16.63 30.91 -4.09
C ASP A 450 15.59 31.04 -5.23
N ASP A 451 16.08 31.36 -6.43
CA ASP A 451 15.24 31.56 -7.61
C ASP A 451 14.42 30.31 -8.00
N ALA A 452 14.92 29.10 -7.73
CA ALA A 452 14.17 27.87 -8.02
C ALA A 452 12.99 27.73 -7.06
N VAL A 453 13.23 27.98 -5.76
CA VAL A 453 12.16 27.98 -4.74
C VAL A 453 11.13 29.06 -5.07
N VAL A 454 11.56 30.27 -5.42
CA VAL A 454 10.64 31.37 -5.78
C VAL A 454 9.76 31.01 -6.97
N ARG A 455 10.33 30.42 -8.04
CA ARG A 455 9.55 29.95 -9.20
C ARG A 455 8.53 28.88 -8.80
N GLN A 456 8.91 27.93 -7.95
CA GLN A 456 8.02 26.86 -7.52
C GLN A 456 6.88 27.40 -6.64
N VAL A 457 7.17 28.30 -5.69
CA VAL A 457 6.17 29.00 -4.89
C VAL A 457 5.17 29.75 -5.79
N GLN A 458 5.65 30.47 -6.80
CA GLN A 458 4.77 31.16 -7.76
C GLN A 458 3.91 30.18 -8.57
N ALA A 459 4.44 29.02 -8.95
CA ALA A 459 3.69 27.98 -9.65
C ALA A 459 2.55 27.44 -8.77
N TRP A 460 2.84 27.09 -7.51
CA TRP A 460 1.83 26.66 -6.54
C TRP A 460 0.78 27.74 -6.27
N GLN A 461 1.21 29.00 -6.16
CA GLN A 461 0.29 30.13 -6.00
C GLN A 461 -0.57 30.38 -7.24
N ARG A 462 -0.24 29.86 -8.42
CA ARG A 462 -1.03 29.99 -9.67
C ARG A 462 -1.94 28.80 -9.93
N ASP A 463 -1.69 27.68 -9.26
CA ASP A 463 -2.47 26.46 -9.39
C ASP A 463 -3.89 26.65 -8.83
N PRO A 464 -4.95 26.49 -9.65
CA PRO A 464 -6.33 26.76 -9.22
C PRO A 464 -6.81 25.79 -8.14
N LEU A 465 -6.44 24.50 -8.22
CA LEU A 465 -6.86 23.50 -7.25
C LEU A 465 -6.16 23.73 -5.90
N LEU A 466 -4.86 24.05 -5.91
CA LEU A 466 -4.16 24.38 -4.68
C LEU A 466 -4.73 25.64 -4.01
N ARG A 467 -5.15 26.65 -4.78
CA ARG A 467 -5.84 27.83 -4.23
C ARG A 467 -7.16 27.49 -3.56
N GLU A 468 -7.98 26.65 -4.19
CA GLU A 468 -9.23 26.17 -3.63
C GLU A 468 -9.00 25.46 -2.30
N LEU A 469 -8.05 24.51 -2.25
CA LEU A 469 -7.73 23.75 -1.04
C LEU A 469 -7.28 24.66 0.11
N ARG A 470 -6.46 25.67 -0.17
CA ARG A 470 -6.06 26.68 0.82
C ARG A 470 -7.24 27.51 1.32
N SER A 471 -8.22 27.81 0.47
CA SER A 471 -9.47 28.47 0.90
C SER A 471 -10.23 27.58 1.87
N VAL A 472 -10.43 26.31 1.51
CA VAL A 472 -11.08 25.31 2.37
C VAL A 472 -10.40 25.26 3.74
N TYR A 473 -9.07 25.23 3.79
CA TYR A 473 -8.34 25.25 5.05
C TYR A 473 -8.61 26.51 5.89
N ARG A 474 -8.56 27.70 5.28
CA ARG A 474 -8.81 28.96 6.01
C ARG A 474 -10.24 29.06 6.54
N ASP A 475 -11.19 28.51 5.81
CA ASP A 475 -12.61 28.54 6.19
C ASP A 475 -12.94 27.51 7.28
N GLU A 476 -12.32 26.32 7.25
CA GLU A 476 -12.59 25.22 8.17
C GLU A 476 -11.74 25.29 9.46
N GLN A 477 -10.51 25.79 9.42
CA GLN A 477 -9.60 25.77 10.58
C GLN A 477 -10.14 26.49 11.85
N PRO A 478 -10.89 27.61 11.76
CA PRO A 478 -11.45 28.26 12.95
C PRO A 478 -12.49 27.43 13.71
N THR A 479 -13.19 26.53 13.02
CA THR A 479 -14.29 25.71 13.59
C THR A 479 -13.89 24.26 13.82
N ASN A 480 -13.03 23.71 12.95
CA ASN A 480 -12.59 22.32 12.93
C ASN A 480 -11.05 22.22 12.92
N PRO A 481 -10.34 22.69 13.96
CA PRO A 481 -8.88 22.80 13.93
C PRO A 481 -8.19 21.45 13.74
N LEU A 482 -7.22 21.39 12.82
CA LEU A 482 -6.36 20.22 12.60
C LEU A 482 -5.06 20.29 13.40
N SER A 483 -4.57 19.15 13.89
CA SER A 483 -3.19 19.05 14.42
C SER A 483 -2.18 19.47 13.35
N GLY A 484 -1.15 20.24 13.71
CA GLY A 484 -0.14 20.76 12.77
C GLY A 484 1.15 19.96 12.71
N ASP A 485 1.44 19.11 13.70
CA ASP A 485 2.75 18.47 13.92
C ASP A 485 3.16 17.44 12.86
N TRP A 486 2.28 17.15 11.90
CA TRP A 486 2.56 16.25 10.79
C TRP A 486 3.30 16.91 9.62
N ILE A 487 3.38 18.24 9.58
CA ILE A 487 4.08 19.02 8.56
C ILE A 487 5.35 19.61 9.17
N LEU A 488 6.51 19.03 8.84
CA LEU A 488 7.78 19.44 9.42
C LEU A 488 8.39 20.62 8.65
N THR A 489 8.44 21.80 9.28
CA THR A 489 8.98 23.03 8.70
C THR A 489 10.26 23.51 9.38
N ALA A 490 11.03 24.33 8.65
CA ALA A 490 12.27 24.92 9.16
C ALA A 490 12.00 26.15 10.04
N VAL A 491 10.90 26.87 9.79
CA VAL A 491 10.51 28.09 10.53
C VAL A 491 9.96 27.73 11.92
N PRO A 492 10.64 28.12 13.02
CA PRO A 492 10.20 27.79 14.39
C PRO A 492 8.81 28.33 14.74
N GLU A 493 8.42 29.48 14.19
CA GLU A 493 7.11 30.14 14.41
C GLU A 493 5.94 29.38 13.76
N LEU A 494 6.23 28.50 12.79
CA LEU A 494 5.26 27.63 12.13
C LEU A 494 5.22 26.22 12.74
N ARG A 495 6.07 25.94 13.74
CA ARG A 495 5.99 24.71 14.53
C ARG A 495 4.89 24.91 15.58
N PRO A 496 3.98 23.94 15.77
CA PRO A 496 3.02 24.02 16.87
C PRO A 496 3.76 24.10 18.21
N SER A 497 3.19 24.89 19.13
CA SER A 497 3.75 25.17 20.46
C SER A 497 3.72 23.98 21.40
#